data_AF-A0A937TJM4-F1
#
_entry.id   AF-A0A937TJM4-F1
#
_cell.length_a   1.000
_cell.length_b   1.000
_cell.length_c   1.000
_cell.angle_alpha   90.00
_cell.angle_beta   90.00
_cell.angle_gamma   90.00
#
_symmetry.space_group_name_H-M   'P 1'
#
loop_
_entity.id
_entity.type
_entity.pdbx_description
1 polymer ?
#
loop_
_entity_poly.entity_id
_entity_poly.type
_entity_poly.pdbx_seq_one_letter_code
_entity_poly.pdbx_strand_id
1 'polypeptide(L)'
;MMNHEAILKSKKTILFAEKRRMTRIVIGSPHHAPGGVENLPCKEHPDADENSGIIARRVAEKLRASSIIACNYHIDANKNLGTDYSLQIAKWKPKYLIEIHGHSGKKTGNHRHRKTGEKAKTRIEISSGSESRNELSKKFASVLQKKLEQNPELKTLTVYGDFNEIRFTASKTATITSGNWKALHIELPPMLRKNGKKLPKIANGFINILEETIAEVCK
;
A
#
# COMPACT_ATOMS: atom_id res chain seq x y z
N MET A 1 -4.54 14.16 23.61
CA MET A 1 -4.43 13.18 22.50
C MET A 1 -3.33 13.62 21.56
N MET A 2 -2.31 12.80 21.31
CA MET A 2 -1.30 13.11 20.28
C MET A 2 -1.96 13.13 18.91
N ASN A 3 -1.68 14.15 18.11
CA ASN A 3 -2.09 14.17 16.71
C ASN A 3 -1.19 13.20 15.92
N HIS A 4 -1.58 11.94 15.81
CA HIS A 4 -0.79 10.90 15.15
C HIS A 4 -0.48 11.23 13.67
N GLU A 5 -1.31 12.03 12.98
CA GLU A 5 -0.95 12.53 11.64
C GLU A 5 0.21 13.53 11.69
N ALA A 6 0.41 14.25 12.79
CA ALA A 6 1.59 15.10 12.98
C ALA A 6 2.87 14.27 13.10
N ILE A 7 2.80 13.07 13.71
CA ILE A 7 3.93 12.13 13.77
C ILE A 7 4.27 11.63 12.36
N LEU A 8 3.26 11.29 11.56
CA LEU A 8 3.45 10.88 10.15
C LEU A 8 3.89 12.04 9.23
N LYS A 9 3.92 13.28 9.73
CA LYS A 9 4.50 14.44 9.05
C LYS A 9 5.93 14.75 9.52
N SER A 10 6.46 13.97 10.47
CA SER A 10 7.83 14.06 10.94
C SER A 10 8.82 13.68 9.82
N LYS A 11 10.02 14.27 9.86
CA LYS A 11 11.18 13.86 9.04
C LYS A 11 12.09 12.85 9.75
N LYS A 12 11.75 12.45 10.99
CA LYS A 12 12.51 11.47 11.76
C LYS A 12 12.21 10.06 11.28
N THR A 13 13.19 9.17 11.43
CA THR A 13 12.98 7.72 11.33
C THR A 13 12.14 7.24 12.50
N ILE A 14 10.93 6.74 12.23
CA ILE A 14 9.96 6.33 13.25
C ILE A 14 9.22 5.09 12.79
N LEU A 15 9.19 4.05 13.64
CA LEU A 15 8.17 3.00 13.55
C LEU A 15 6.90 3.48 14.25
N PHE A 16 5.81 3.61 13.50
CA PHE A 16 4.49 3.82 14.07
C PHE A 16 3.71 2.50 14.04
N ALA A 17 3.69 1.82 15.18
CA ALA A 17 2.95 0.56 15.35
C ALA A 17 1.76 0.77 16.30
N GLU A 18 0.54 0.67 15.76
CA GLU A 18 -0.69 0.86 16.52
C GLU A 18 -1.53 -0.42 16.46
N LYS A 19 -1.62 -1.13 17.58
CA LYS A 19 -2.46 -2.31 17.71
C LYS A 19 -3.91 -1.91 17.96
N ARG A 20 -4.85 -2.50 17.22
CA ARG A 20 -6.30 -2.28 17.41
C ARG A 20 -7.06 -3.60 17.59
N ARG A 21 -8.39 -3.51 17.72
CA ARG A 21 -9.27 -4.65 18.05
C ARG A 21 -9.22 -5.77 17.01
N MET A 22 -9.20 -5.43 15.73
CA MET A 22 -9.13 -6.40 14.63
C MET A 22 -7.67 -6.82 14.41
N THR A 23 -7.26 -7.93 15.02
CA THR A 23 -5.86 -8.41 15.00
C THR A 23 -5.53 -9.28 13.80
N ARG A 24 -6.54 -9.87 13.15
CA ARG A 24 -6.34 -10.75 11.98
C ARG A 24 -5.87 -10.01 10.71
N ILE A 25 -6.03 -8.70 10.66
CA ILE A 25 -5.62 -7.85 9.54
C ILE A 25 -4.63 -6.82 10.08
N VAL A 26 -3.52 -6.66 9.36
CA VAL A 26 -2.55 -5.58 9.58
C VAL A 26 -2.46 -4.76 8.29
N ILE A 27 -2.60 -3.45 8.41
CA ILE A 27 -2.38 -2.51 7.32
C ILE A 27 -0.99 -1.88 7.47
N GLY A 28 -0.12 -2.15 6.52
CA GLY A 28 1.27 -1.75 6.49
C GLY A 28 1.54 -0.57 5.56
N SER A 29 2.56 0.22 5.86
CA SER A 29 3.22 1.10 4.88
C SER A 29 4.71 1.19 5.21
N PRO A 30 5.58 0.48 4.46
CA PRO A 30 7.00 0.34 4.82
C PRO A 30 7.88 1.52 4.35
N HIS A 31 7.37 2.35 3.43
CA HIS A 31 8.15 3.42 2.78
C HIS A 31 7.47 4.79 2.88
N HIS A 32 6.74 5.03 3.96
CA HIS A 32 6.01 6.28 4.14
C HIS A 32 6.98 7.46 4.29
N ALA A 33 6.69 8.53 3.56
CA ALA A 33 7.22 9.86 3.82
C ALA A 33 6.07 10.89 3.86
N PRO A 34 6.23 11.99 4.60
CA PRO A 34 5.29 13.12 4.54
C PRO A 34 5.12 13.64 3.12
N GLY A 35 3.94 14.17 2.79
CA GLY A 35 3.72 14.83 1.49
C GLY A 35 4.73 15.95 1.20
N GLY A 36 5.23 15.99 -0.03
CA GLY A 36 6.29 16.89 -0.48
C GLY A 36 7.71 16.38 -0.19
N VAL A 37 7.87 15.18 0.35
CA VAL A 37 9.17 14.51 0.51
C VAL A 37 9.29 13.45 -0.58
N GLU A 38 10.03 13.75 -1.64
CA GLU A 38 10.13 12.86 -2.81
C GLU A 38 11.05 11.67 -2.56
N ASN A 39 12.05 11.83 -1.69
CA ASN A 39 13.08 10.82 -1.45
C ASN A 39 13.16 10.40 0.01
N LEU A 40 13.31 9.09 0.23
CA LEU A 40 13.70 8.50 1.50
C LEU A 40 15.21 8.52 1.67
N PRO A 41 15.71 8.47 2.91
CA PRO A 41 17.14 8.32 3.16
C PRO A 41 17.64 6.87 2.99
N CYS A 42 16.83 5.99 2.40
CA CYS A 42 17.13 4.60 2.05
C CYS A 42 17.80 4.53 0.68
N LYS A 43 19.01 3.96 0.59
CA LYS A 43 19.76 3.92 -0.68
C LYS A 43 19.20 2.89 -1.64
N GLU A 44 18.67 1.79 -1.11
CA GLU A 44 18.08 0.68 -1.85
C GLU A 44 16.71 1.04 -2.43
N HIS A 45 16.00 1.96 -1.76
CA HIS A 45 14.68 2.45 -2.14
C HIS A 45 14.58 3.97 -1.92
N PRO A 46 15.19 4.78 -2.79
CA PRO A 46 15.25 6.22 -2.60
C PRO A 46 13.91 6.90 -2.88
N ASP A 47 13.06 6.36 -3.77
CA ASP A 47 11.75 6.94 -4.07
C ASP A 47 10.81 6.79 -2.86
N ALA A 48 10.18 7.88 -2.42
CA ALA A 48 9.26 7.85 -1.30
C ALA A 48 7.81 7.52 -1.70
N ASP A 49 7.16 6.70 -0.87
CA ASP A 49 5.73 6.45 -0.96
C ASP A 49 4.96 7.57 -0.23
N GLU A 50 5.09 8.81 -0.72
CA GLU A 50 4.46 10.00 -0.13
C GLU A 50 3.01 9.74 0.33
N ASN A 51 2.72 10.11 1.58
CA ASN A 51 1.40 9.97 2.24
C ASN A 51 0.79 8.55 2.29
N SER A 52 1.50 7.51 1.85
CA SER A 52 0.99 6.12 1.88
C SER A 52 0.67 5.65 3.30
N GLY A 53 1.48 6.03 4.28
CA GLY A 53 1.24 5.75 5.70
C GLY A 53 -0.01 6.44 6.25
N ILE A 54 -0.36 7.63 5.74
CA ILE A 54 -1.61 8.31 6.11
C ILE A 54 -2.81 7.52 5.59
N ILE A 55 -2.75 7.05 4.34
CA ILE A 55 -3.79 6.19 3.74
C ILE A 55 -3.91 4.89 4.55
N ALA A 56 -2.79 4.19 4.79
CA ALA A 56 -2.73 2.96 5.57
C ALA A 56 -3.35 3.12 6.95
N ARG A 57 -3.00 4.20 7.67
CA ARG A 57 -3.56 4.49 9.00
C ARG A 57 -5.07 4.70 8.95
N ARG A 58 -5.56 5.53 8.03
CA ARG A 58 -7.00 5.86 7.93
C ARG A 58 -7.84 4.64 7.54
N VAL A 59 -7.33 3.77 6.66
CA VAL A 59 -7.95 2.48 6.34
C VAL A 59 -8.01 1.59 7.59
N ALA A 60 -6.90 1.50 8.34
CA ALA A 60 -6.84 0.70 9.56
C ALA A 60 -7.77 1.21 10.66
N GLU A 61 -7.92 2.52 10.81
CA GLU A 61 -8.86 3.13 11.76
C GLU A 61 -10.31 2.72 11.47
N LYS A 62 -10.73 2.80 10.20
CA LYS A 62 -12.07 2.42 9.76
C LYS A 62 -12.34 0.92 9.99
N LEU A 63 -11.39 0.06 9.63
CA LEU A 63 -11.46 -1.39 9.88
C LEU A 63 -11.33 -1.78 11.37
N ARG A 64 -10.93 -0.83 12.22
CA ARG A 64 -10.41 -1.11 13.58
C ARG A 64 -9.27 -2.13 13.58
N ALA A 65 -8.50 -2.19 12.49
CA ALA A 65 -7.36 -3.08 12.27
C ALA A 65 -6.06 -2.48 12.79
N SER A 66 -5.08 -3.33 13.10
CA SER A 66 -3.75 -2.85 13.48
C SER A 66 -3.06 -2.18 12.29
N SER A 67 -2.28 -1.13 12.54
CA SER A 67 -1.47 -0.47 11.50
C SER A 67 -0.01 -0.43 11.88
N ILE A 68 0.87 -0.60 10.89
CA ILE A 68 2.31 -0.49 11.06
C ILE A 68 2.92 0.35 9.93
N ILE A 69 3.62 1.41 10.27
CA ILE A 69 4.13 2.38 9.31
C ILE A 69 5.59 2.67 9.63
N ALA A 70 6.48 2.40 8.68
CA ALA A 70 7.87 2.83 8.73
C ALA A 70 7.99 4.19 8.04
N CYS A 71 8.31 5.22 8.82
CA CYS A 71 8.39 6.61 8.38
C CYS A 71 9.87 7.02 8.24
N ASN A 72 10.28 7.49 7.06
CA ASN A 72 11.64 7.95 6.76
C ASN A 72 12.74 6.94 7.18
N TYR A 73 12.57 5.67 6.85
CA TYR A 73 13.58 4.64 7.15
C TYR A 73 14.82 4.80 6.27
N HIS A 74 15.98 4.48 6.84
CA HIS A 74 17.27 4.42 6.14
C HIS A 74 17.54 3.06 5.47
N ILE A 75 16.65 2.10 5.70
CA ILE A 75 16.70 0.74 5.14
C ILE A 75 15.34 0.42 4.52
N ASP A 76 15.31 -0.49 3.56
CA ASP A 76 14.05 -1.00 3.04
C ASP A 76 13.42 -1.95 4.08
N ALA A 77 12.36 -1.47 4.73
CA ALA A 77 11.76 -2.11 5.89
C ALA A 77 11.11 -3.46 5.58
N ASN A 78 10.71 -3.69 4.31
CA ASN A 78 9.96 -4.88 3.89
C ASN A 78 10.79 -5.90 3.10
N LYS A 79 12.06 -5.60 2.79
CA LYS A 79 13.01 -6.52 2.14
C LYS A 79 13.71 -7.49 3.08
N ASN A 80 13.69 -7.23 4.39
CA ASN A 80 14.35 -8.07 5.39
C ASN A 80 13.38 -8.37 6.55
N LEU A 81 13.31 -9.64 6.97
CA LEU A 81 12.48 -10.09 8.09
C LEU A 81 13.08 -9.81 9.49
N GLY A 82 14.27 -9.20 9.55
CA GLY A 82 14.93 -8.78 10.80
C GLY A 82 14.71 -7.32 11.17
N THR A 83 13.93 -6.55 10.39
CA THR A 83 13.60 -5.15 10.71
C THR A 83 12.60 -5.07 11.86
N ASP A 84 12.61 -3.99 12.64
CA ASP A 84 11.59 -3.76 13.67
C ASP A 84 10.15 -3.77 13.09
N TYR A 85 10.00 -3.29 11.86
CA TYR A 85 8.78 -3.38 11.06
C TYR A 85 8.31 -4.83 10.88
N SER A 86 9.14 -5.69 10.31
CA SER A 86 8.79 -7.09 10.02
C SER A 86 8.66 -7.93 11.29
N LEU A 87 9.51 -7.70 12.29
CA LEU A 87 9.43 -8.35 13.61
C LEU A 87 8.12 -8.01 14.32
N GLN A 88 7.65 -6.76 14.23
CA GLN A 88 6.39 -6.35 14.83
C GLN A 88 5.18 -6.97 14.10
N ILE A 89 5.22 -7.14 12.78
CA ILE A 89 4.20 -7.90 12.03
C ILE A 89 4.20 -9.36 12.48
N ALA A 90 5.36 -10.00 12.55
CA ALA A 90 5.51 -11.38 12.99
C ALA A 90 4.98 -11.58 14.42
N LYS A 91 5.22 -10.62 15.33
CA LYS A 91 4.67 -10.62 16.69
C LYS A 91 3.14 -10.55 16.71
N TRP A 92 2.52 -9.83 15.79
CA TRP A 92 1.06 -9.74 15.70
C TRP A 92 0.40 -10.94 15.02
N LYS A 93 1.15 -11.75 14.25
CA LYS A 93 0.67 -12.96 13.56
C LYS A 93 -0.66 -12.74 12.81
N PRO A 94 -0.73 -11.76 11.89
CA PRO A 94 -1.96 -11.51 11.15
C PRO A 94 -2.32 -12.70 10.25
N LYS A 95 -3.61 -12.87 9.96
CA LYS A 95 -4.06 -13.74 8.87
C LYS A 95 -3.82 -13.06 7.51
N TYR A 96 -4.01 -11.73 7.46
CA TYR A 96 -3.83 -10.89 6.28
C TYR A 96 -2.90 -9.71 6.56
N LEU A 97 -1.92 -9.50 5.69
CA LEU A 97 -1.08 -8.29 5.66
C LEU A 97 -1.38 -7.52 4.37
N ILE A 98 -1.76 -6.25 4.49
CA ILE A 98 -2.00 -5.38 3.33
C ILE A 98 -0.99 -4.22 3.40
N GLU A 99 0.03 -4.23 2.55
CA GLU A 99 1.02 -3.15 2.47
C GLU A 99 0.62 -2.13 1.40
N ILE A 100 0.54 -0.85 1.80
CA ILE A 100 0.21 0.28 0.94
C ILE A 100 1.49 0.98 0.51
N HIS A 101 1.68 1.05 -0.80
CA HIS A 101 2.85 1.58 -1.49
C HIS A 101 2.48 2.67 -2.50
N GLY A 102 3.50 3.20 -3.17
CA GLY A 102 3.32 4.32 -4.06
C GLY A 102 4.30 4.43 -5.22
N HIS A 103 3.87 4.09 -6.43
CA HIS A 103 4.70 4.31 -7.61
C HIS A 103 4.77 5.78 -8.09
N SER A 104 5.83 6.13 -8.82
CA SER A 104 6.10 7.50 -9.31
C SER A 104 5.19 7.99 -10.44
N GLY A 105 4.43 7.10 -11.10
CA GLY A 105 3.53 7.46 -12.21
C GLY A 105 4.25 7.90 -13.50
N LYS A 106 5.59 7.78 -13.55
CA LYS A 106 6.38 7.90 -14.79
C LYS A 106 5.97 6.78 -15.76
N LYS A 107 6.02 7.04 -17.08
CA LYS A 107 5.75 6.01 -18.10
C LYS A 107 6.62 4.79 -17.80
N THR A 108 5.98 3.72 -17.37
CA THR A 108 6.65 2.46 -17.11
C THR A 108 6.95 1.81 -18.47
N GLY A 109 8.25 1.73 -18.81
CA GLY A 109 8.75 1.02 -19.98
C GLY A 109 8.87 -0.48 -19.72
N ASN A 110 8.57 -1.24 -20.77
CA ASN A 110 8.71 -2.68 -21.03
C ASN A 110 7.94 -3.67 -20.14
N HIS A 111 6.64 -3.80 -20.38
CA HIS A 111 5.93 -5.09 -20.19
C HIS A 111 5.08 -5.38 -21.43
N ARG A 112 5.08 -6.66 -21.85
CA ARG A 112 4.56 -7.22 -23.12
C ARG A 112 3.05 -7.09 -23.34
N HIS A 113 2.35 -6.29 -22.55
CA HIS A 113 0.88 -6.11 -22.60
C HIS A 113 0.45 -4.64 -22.70
N ARG A 114 1.18 -3.81 -23.45
CA ARG A 114 0.65 -2.52 -23.95
C ARG A 114 -0.35 -2.77 -25.09
N LYS A 115 -1.53 -3.31 -24.77
CA LYS A 115 -2.69 -3.19 -25.66
C LYS A 115 -3.54 -1.95 -25.34
N THR A 116 -3.36 -1.33 -24.18
CA THR A 116 -4.15 -0.17 -23.76
C THR A 116 -3.23 1.02 -23.56
N GLY A 117 -3.54 2.16 -24.19
CA GLY A 117 -2.81 3.43 -24.03
C GLY A 117 -2.98 4.07 -22.66
N GLU A 118 -3.08 3.25 -21.62
CA GLU A 118 -3.46 3.66 -20.28
C GLU A 118 -2.33 4.40 -19.56
N LYS A 119 -2.69 5.47 -18.85
CA LYS A 119 -1.72 6.34 -18.18
C LYS A 119 -1.34 5.71 -16.84
N ALA A 120 -0.04 5.56 -16.58
CA ALA A 120 0.49 5.15 -15.27
C ALA A 120 0.03 6.06 -14.10
N LYS A 121 -0.61 7.21 -14.38
CA LYS A 121 -1.16 8.12 -13.37
C LYS A 121 -2.50 7.66 -12.78
N THR A 122 -3.20 6.70 -13.38
CA THR A 122 -4.52 6.21 -12.95
C THR A 122 -4.52 4.73 -12.57
N ARG A 123 -3.36 4.08 -12.68
CA ARG A 123 -3.23 2.63 -12.48
C ARG A 123 -2.99 2.31 -11.01
N ILE A 124 -3.71 1.33 -10.48
CA ILE A 124 -3.43 0.66 -9.21
C ILE A 124 -2.97 -0.76 -9.56
N GLU A 125 -1.86 -1.20 -8.97
CA GLU A 125 -1.37 -2.57 -9.14
C GLU A 125 -1.38 -3.29 -7.80
N ILE A 126 -1.86 -4.53 -7.81
CA ILE A 126 -2.04 -5.35 -6.61
C ILE A 126 -1.31 -6.67 -6.84
N SER A 127 -0.43 -7.03 -5.91
CA SER A 127 0.33 -8.27 -6.00
C SER A 127 0.29 -9.08 -4.71
N SER A 128 0.25 -10.39 -4.85
CA SER A 128 0.52 -11.34 -3.76
C SER A 128 1.93 -11.93 -3.81
N GLY A 129 2.85 -11.36 -4.60
CA GLY A 129 4.28 -11.71 -4.57
C GLY A 129 4.69 -12.92 -5.41
N SER A 130 3.77 -13.70 -5.96
CA SER A 130 4.07 -14.81 -6.88
C SER A 130 2.86 -15.20 -7.73
N GLU A 131 3.13 -15.79 -8.90
CA GLU A 131 2.09 -16.35 -9.77
C GLU A 131 1.28 -17.46 -9.08
N SER A 132 1.92 -18.28 -8.24
CA SER A 132 1.24 -19.31 -7.45
C SER A 132 0.24 -18.78 -6.40
N ARG A 133 0.28 -17.48 -6.09
CA ARG A 133 -0.60 -16.81 -5.12
C ARG A 133 -1.50 -15.76 -5.77
N ASN A 134 -1.58 -15.76 -7.09
CA ASN A 134 -2.23 -14.74 -7.92
C ASN A 134 -3.75 -14.62 -7.68
N GLU A 135 -4.41 -15.69 -7.25
CA GLU A 135 -5.87 -15.70 -7.03
C GLU A 135 -6.34 -14.64 -6.02
N LEU A 136 -5.55 -14.38 -4.97
CA LEU A 136 -5.93 -13.38 -3.98
C LEU A 136 -5.84 -11.96 -4.57
N SER A 137 -4.77 -11.63 -5.29
CA SER A 137 -4.61 -10.31 -5.91
C SER A 137 -5.63 -10.07 -7.03
N LYS A 138 -5.92 -11.08 -7.87
CA LYS A 138 -6.97 -11.00 -8.90
C LYS A 138 -8.35 -10.77 -8.31
N LYS A 139 -8.72 -11.54 -7.27
CA LYS A 139 -9.99 -11.35 -6.56
C LYS A 139 -10.09 -9.96 -5.95
N PHE A 140 -9.04 -9.51 -5.26
CA PHE A 140 -9.02 -8.20 -4.63
C PHE A 140 -9.14 -7.08 -5.67
N ALA A 141 -8.38 -7.17 -6.78
CA ALA A 141 -8.42 -6.20 -7.86
C ALA A 141 -9.82 -6.11 -8.51
N SER A 142 -10.46 -7.24 -8.77
CA SER A 142 -11.81 -7.27 -9.34
C SER A 142 -12.85 -6.61 -8.44
N VAL A 143 -12.84 -6.91 -7.14
CA VAL A 143 -13.75 -6.28 -6.17
C VAL A 143 -13.49 -4.78 -6.05
N LEU A 144 -12.20 -4.38 -5.98
CA LEU A 144 -11.83 -2.98 -5.91
C LEU A 144 -12.28 -2.21 -7.16
N GLN A 145 -12.01 -2.74 -8.35
CA GLN A 145 -12.40 -2.15 -9.64
C GLN A 145 -13.90 -1.89 -9.70
N LYS A 146 -14.72 -2.89 -9.36
CA LYS A 146 -16.18 -2.77 -9.35
C LYS A 146 -16.68 -1.65 -8.44
N LYS A 147 -16.08 -1.48 -7.26
CA LYS A 147 -16.46 -0.40 -6.33
C LYS A 147 -15.99 0.97 -6.82
N LEU A 148 -14.82 1.06 -7.44
CA LEU A 148 -14.31 2.32 -8.03
C LEU A 148 -15.19 2.79 -9.19
N GLU A 149 -15.66 1.88 -10.05
CA GLU A 149 -16.56 2.20 -11.17
C GLU A 149 -17.89 2.81 -10.73
N GLN A 150 -18.38 2.44 -9.55
CA GLN A 150 -19.60 3.00 -8.94
C GLN A 150 -19.39 4.41 -8.36
N ASN A 151 -18.14 4.86 -8.23
CA ASN A 151 -17.81 6.16 -7.68
C ASN A 151 -17.44 7.15 -8.80
N PRO A 152 -18.21 8.24 -9.03
CA PRO A 152 -17.97 9.17 -10.12
C PRO A 152 -16.57 9.83 -10.14
N GLU A 153 -15.96 10.07 -8.98
CA GLU A 153 -14.64 10.69 -8.88
C GLU A 153 -13.51 9.70 -9.18
N LEU A 154 -13.73 8.41 -8.88
CA LEU A 154 -12.70 7.38 -8.90
C LEU A 154 -12.80 6.41 -10.07
N LYS A 155 -13.91 6.42 -10.84
CA LYS A 155 -14.16 5.53 -11.99
C LYS A 155 -13.12 5.58 -13.11
N THR A 156 -12.22 6.56 -13.08
CA THR A 156 -11.12 6.69 -14.05
C THR A 156 -9.86 5.92 -13.64
N LEU A 157 -9.85 5.37 -12.42
CA LEU A 157 -8.81 4.47 -11.95
C LEU A 157 -9.04 3.07 -12.50
N THR A 158 -7.95 2.37 -12.79
CA THR A 158 -7.98 0.97 -13.19
C THR A 158 -7.12 0.15 -12.27
N VAL A 159 -7.61 -1.02 -11.89
CA VAL A 159 -6.96 -1.92 -10.95
C VAL A 159 -6.53 -3.19 -11.66
N TYR A 160 -5.26 -3.54 -11.50
CA TYR A 160 -4.68 -4.78 -12.03
C TYR A 160 -4.23 -5.66 -10.87
N GLY A 161 -4.64 -6.93 -10.90
CA GLY A 161 -4.28 -7.92 -9.89
C GLY A 161 -3.62 -9.17 -10.44
N ASP A 162 -3.53 -9.32 -11.77
CA ASP A 162 -2.88 -10.47 -12.38
C ASP A 162 -1.36 -10.28 -12.40
N PHE A 163 -0.64 -11.22 -11.81
CA PHE A 163 0.82 -11.26 -11.73
C PHE A 163 1.50 -11.03 -13.08
N ASN A 164 0.92 -11.54 -14.17
CA ASN A 164 1.49 -11.43 -15.52
C ASN A 164 1.18 -10.09 -16.20
N GLU A 165 0.27 -9.30 -15.63
CA GLU A 165 -0.15 -8.00 -16.18
C GLU A 165 0.44 -6.80 -15.42
N ILE A 166 0.90 -7.01 -14.18
CA ILE A 166 1.47 -5.96 -13.32
C ILE A 166 2.99 -5.85 -13.43
N ARG A 167 3.51 -4.65 -13.17
CA ARG A 167 4.95 -4.37 -13.07
C ARG A 167 5.46 -4.60 -11.66
N PHE A 168 4.70 -4.16 -10.66
CA PHE A 168 5.11 -4.23 -9.26
C PHE A 168 4.68 -5.55 -8.64
N THR A 169 5.42 -6.61 -8.97
CA THR A 169 5.10 -7.99 -8.60
C THR A 169 5.40 -8.36 -7.14
N ALA A 170 6.04 -7.48 -6.37
CA ALA A 170 6.48 -7.74 -4.98
C ALA A 170 7.24 -9.07 -4.76
N SER A 171 7.79 -9.68 -5.83
CA SER A 171 8.41 -11.02 -5.80
C SER A 171 9.70 -11.09 -4.99
N LYS A 172 10.30 -9.93 -4.71
CA LYS A 172 11.49 -9.80 -3.86
C LYS A 172 11.18 -9.15 -2.52
N THR A 173 9.92 -9.00 -2.14
CA THR A 173 9.53 -8.36 -0.89
C THR A 173 9.30 -9.42 0.18
N ALA A 174 10.18 -9.46 1.18
CA ALA A 174 10.23 -10.55 2.16
C ALA A 174 8.95 -10.64 3.00
N THR A 175 8.37 -9.51 3.43
CA THR A 175 7.09 -9.52 4.14
C THR A 175 5.94 -10.05 3.29
N ILE A 176 5.98 -9.87 1.97
CA ILE A 176 4.96 -10.35 1.04
C ILE A 176 5.18 -11.83 0.68
N THR A 177 6.43 -12.28 0.53
CA THR A 177 6.78 -13.63 0.08
C THR A 177 6.99 -14.67 1.19
N SER A 178 7.06 -14.24 2.45
CA SER A 178 7.38 -15.12 3.59
C SER A 178 6.45 -16.32 3.80
N GLY A 179 5.21 -16.28 3.33
CA GLY A 179 4.22 -17.35 3.55
C GLY A 179 3.59 -17.38 4.94
N ASN A 180 4.05 -16.53 5.87
CA ASN A 180 3.53 -16.45 7.25
C ASN A 180 2.09 -15.92 7.35
N TRP A 181 1.61 -15.25 6.29
CA TRP A 181 0.27 -14.66 6.19
C TRP A 181 -0.13 -14.52 4.72
N LYS A 182 -1.42 -14.24 4.48
CA LYS A 182 -1.93 -13.87 3.16
C LYS A 182 -1.61 -12.39 2.90
N ALA A 183 -0.61 -12.13 2.08
CA ALA A 183 -0.13 -10.79 1.82
C ALA A 183 -0.67 -10.18 0.52
N LEU A 184 -0.92 -8.87 0.55
CA LEU A 184 -1.16 -8.04 -0.62
C LEU A 184 -0.26 -6.80 -0.56
N HIS A 185 0.41 -6.53 -1.67
CA HIS A 185 1.17 -5.32 -1.96
C HIS A 185 0.32 -4.46 -2.89
N ILE A 186 -0.05 -3.25 -2.48
CA ILE A 186 -0.89 -2.34 -3.26
C ILE A 186 -0.10 -1.09 -3.64
N GLU A 187 0.19 -0.93 -4.93
CA GLU A 187 0.85 0.25 -5.47
C GLU A 187 -0.15 1.32 -5.88
N LEU A 188 -0.06 2.49 -5.26
CA LEU A 188 -0.97 3.60 -5.51
C LEU A 188 -0.37 4.67 -6.44
N PRO A 189 -1.17 5.19 -7.39
CA PRO A 189 -0.73 6.25 -8.27
C PRO A 189 -0.58 7.59 -7.56
N PRO A 190 0.24 8.51 -8.11
CA PRO A 190 0.44 9.84 -7.54
C PRO A 190 -0.86 10.60 -7.27
N MET A 191 -1.89 10.47 -8.11
CA MET A 191 -3.16 11.20 -7.91
C MET A 191 -3.89 10.87 -6.60
N LEU A 192 -3.64 9.68 -6.01
CA LEU A 192 -4.21 9.28 -4.72
C LEU A 192 -3.36 9.74 -3.53
N ARG A 193 -2.13 10.19 -3.76
CA ARG A 193 -1.13 10.37 -2.70
C ARG A 193 -0.43 11.72 -2.68
N LYS A 194 -0.15 12.30 -3.84
CA LYS A 194 0.65 13.52 -4.00
C LYS A 194 -0.24 14.73 -4.27
N ASN A 195 -0.24 15.69 -3.34
CA ASN A 195 -0.83 17.02 -3.52
C ASN A 195 -0.05 18.04 -2.66
N GLY A 196 1.25 18.18 -2.96
CA GLY A 196 2.20 18.90 -2.13
C GLY A 196 2.24 18.31 -0.71
N LYS A 197 2.12 19.17 0.31
CA LYS A 197 2.19 18.77 1.73
C LYS A 197 0.92 18.08 2.26
N LYS A 198 -0.14 17.96 1.46
CA LYS A 198 -1.45 17.44 1.88
C LYS A 198 -1.79 16.18 1.11
N LEU A 199 -2.61 15.32 1.71
CA LEU A 199 -3.24 14.21 1.01
C LEU A 199 -4.27 14.77 0.01
N PRO A 200 -4.35 14.26 -1.23
CA PRO A 200 -5.39 14.64 -2.19
C PRO A 200 -6.80 14.40 -1.63
N LYS A 201 -7.77 15.28 -1.94
CA LYS A 201 -9.17 15.11 -1.49
C LYS A 201 -9.77 13.78 -1.95
N ILE A 202 -9.48 13.39 -3.19
CA ILE A 202 -9.93 12.15 -3.81
C ILE A 202 -9.49 10.89 -3.04
N ALA A 203 -8.40 10.98 -2.25
CA ALA A 203 -7.92 9.88 -1.43
C ALA A 203 -8.93 9.45 -0.37
N ASN A 204 -9.80 10.36 0.13
CA ASN A 204 -10.82 10.01 1.12
C ASN A 204 -11.86 9.04 0.55
N GLY A 205 -12.32 9.27 -0.69
CA GLY A 205 -13.21 8.35 -1.39
C GLY A 205 -12.54 7.00 -1.60
N PHE A 206 -11.27 7.00 -2.00
CA PHE A 206 -10.50 5.78 -2.17
C PHE A 206 -10.33 5.00 -0.86
N ILE A 207 -10.04 5.68 0.25
CA ILE A 207 -9.88 5.06 1.58
C ILE A 207 -11.16 4.32 1.99
N ASN A 208 -12.33 4.89 1.75
CA ASN A 208 -13.61 4.23 2.04
C ASN A 208 -13.77 2.95 1.21
N ILE A 209 -13.57 3.06 -0.10
CA ILE A 209 -13.70 1.93 -1.03
C ILE A 209 -12.68 0.83 -0.71
N LEU A 210 -11.44 1.21 -0.40
CA LEU A 210 -10.38 0.26 -0.04
C LEU A 210 -10.71 -0.46 1.27
N GLU A 211 -11.24 0.24 2.27
CA GLU A 211 -11.70 -0.36 3.51
C GLU A 211 -12.80 -1.40 3.26
N GLU A 212 -13.86 -1.04 2.53
CA GLU A 212 -14.93 -1.97 2.18
C GLU A 212 -14.41 -3.19 1.41
N THR A 213 -13.47 -2.97 0.49
CA THR A 213 -12.84 -4.05 -0.28
C THR A 213 -12.09 -5.02 0.64
N ILE A 214 -11.31 -4.51 1.59
CA ILE A 214 -10.59 -5.33 2.56
C ILE A 214 -11.57 -6.11 3.44
N ALA A 215 -12.63 -5.46 3.93
CA ALA A 215 -13.64 -6.12 4.75
C ALA A 215 -14.36 -7.26 4.00
N GLU A 216 -14.58 -7.08 2.69
CA GLU A 216 -15.25 -8.06 1.83
C GLU A 216 -14.35 -9.26 1.48
N VAL A 217 -13.08 -8.99 1.12
CA VAL A 217 -12.15 -10.01 0.63
C VAL A 217 -11.41 -10.74 1.77
N CYS A 218 -11.07 -10.04 2.84
CA CYS A 218 -10.23 -10.55 3.94
C CYS A 218 -11.08 -11.06 5.11
N LYS A 219 -11.88 -12.09 4.86
CA LYS A 219 -12.71 -12.80 5.86
C LYS A 219 -11.94 -13.97 6.51
#